data_AF-A0A1F8P481-F1
#
_entry.id   AF-A0A1F8P481-F1
#
_cell.length_a   1.000
_cell.length_b   1.000
_cell.length_c   1.000
_cell.angle_alpha   90.00
_cell.angle_beta   90.00
_cell.angle_gamma   90.00
#
_symmetry.space_group_name_H-M   'P 1'
#
loop_
_entity.id
_entity.type
_entity.pdbx_description
1 polymer ?
#
loop_
_entity_poly.entity_id
_entity_poly.type
_entity_poly.pdbx_seq_one_letter_code
_entity_poly.pdbx_strand_id
1 'polypeptide(L)'
;MKTIKISEAVWQAIAQRGKFGETEDDVLRREFKLPACLNGDINKVKNRKTLATQRMTSYISNNHLFIGFQNGQPKEWELPDRNNKVRIRAILNEAITFVKNNGASLGQVNAVRKTMTDEGYHLTK
;
A
#
# COMPACT_ATOMS: atom_id res chain seq x y z
N MET A 1 32.61 -1.25 -27.08
CA MET A 1 31.16 -0.97 -27.21
C MET A 1 30.96 -0.12 -28.46
N LYS A 2 30.06 -0.51 -29.36
CA LYS A 2 29.70 0.32 -30.52
C LYS A 2 28.45 1.12 -30.15
N THR A 3 28.52 2.44 -30.17
CA THR A 3 27.37 3.32 -29.94
C THR A 3 26.77 3.69 -31.29
N ILE A 4 25.55 3.25 -31.56
CA ILE A 4 24.81 3.62 -32.76
C ILE A 4 24.00 4.87 -32.43
N LYS A 5 24.18 5.95 -33.20
CA LYS A 5 23.37 7.16 -33.11
C LYS A 5 22.28 7.09 -34.16
N ILE A 6 21.02 7.26 -33.75
CA ILE A 6 19.87 7.34 -34.65
C ILE A 6 19.67 8.81 -35.01
N SER A 7 19.43 9.11 -36.28
CA SER A 7 19.10 10.48 -36.71
C SER A 7 17.66 10.84 -36.35
N GLU A 8 17.41 12.13 -36.15
CA GLU A 8 16.09 12.66 -35.78
C GLU A 8 14.99 12.26 -36.77
N ALA A 9 15.28 12.26 -38.07
CA ALA A 9 14.32 11.86 -39.09
C ALA A 9 13.90 10.39 -38.96
N VAL A 10 14.84 9.52 -38.58
CA VAL A 10 14.56 8.09 -38.35
C VAL A 10 13.78 7.91 -37.05
N TRP A 11 14.11 8.69 -36.02
CA TRP A 11 13.37 8.70 -34.76
C TRP A 11 11.90 9.05 -34.96
N GLN A 12 11.60 10.13 -35.69
CA GLN A 12 10.22 10.56 -35.94
C GLN A 12 9.41 9.52 -36.71
N ALA A 13 10.01 8.87 -37.71
CA ALA A 13 9.34 7.80 -38.46
C ALA A 13 9.00 6.58 -37.58
N ILE A 14 9.83 6.29 -36.56
CA ILE A 14 9.59 5.24 -35.58
C ILE A 14 8.51 5.66 -34.58
N ALA A 15 8.59 6.89 -34.04
CA ALA A 15 7.63 7.42 -33.09
C ALA A 15 6.20 7.50 -33.64
N GLN A 16 6.03 7.78 -34.95
CA GLN A 16 4.73 7.73 -35.62
C GLN A 16 4.08 6.34 -35.62
N ARG A 17 4.85 5.26 -35.45
CA ARG A 17 4.34 3.90 -35.30
C ARG A 17 3.96 3.56 -33.86
N GLY A 18 4.30 4.42 -32.89
CA GLY A 18 3.95 4.25 -31.49
C GLY A 18 2.44 4.32 -31.25
N LYS A 19 1.95 3.54 -30.29
CA LYS A 19 0.56 3.60 -29.82
C LYS A 19 0.49 4.45 -28.54
N PHE A 20 -0.68 5.05 -28.30
CA PHE A 20 -0.91 5.84 -27.09
C PHE A 20 -0.65 5.00 -25.82
N GLY A 21 0.25 5.47 -24.96
CA GLY A 21 0.67 4.79 -23.73
C GLY A 21 1.98 3.99 -23.84
N GLU A 22 2.62 3.93 -25.01
CA GLU A 22 3.96 3.33 -25.18
C GLU A 22 5.06 4.36 -24.92
N THR A 23 6.18 3.93 -24.32
CA THR A 23 7.38 4.75 -24.18
C THR A 23 8.29 4.64 -25.41
N GLU A 24 9.23 5.57 -25.54
CA GLU A 24 10.24 5.57 -26.60
C GLU A 24 10.98 4.22 -26.72
N ASP A 25 11.35 3.62 -25.59
CA ASP A 25 12.04 2.33 -25.54
C ASP A 25 11.14 1.18 -25.99
N ASP A 26 9.84 1.22 -25.68
CA ASP A 26 8.87 0.20 -26.09
C ASP A 26 8.69 0.17 -27.61
N VAL A 27 8.58 1.35 -28.23
CA VAL A 27 8.45 1.49 -29.67
C VAL A 27 9.71 0.98 -30.36
N LEU A 28 10.90 1.36 -29.87
CA LEU A 28 12.17 0.89 -30.43
C LEU A 28 12.31 -0.63 -30.32
N ARG A 29 12.00 -1.22 -29.17
CA ARG A 29 12.11 -2.66 -28.98
C ARG A 29 11.23 -3.43 -29.94
N ARG A 30 9.99 -2.97 -30.13
CA ARG A 30 9.06 -3.60 -31.06
C ARG A 30 9.59 -3.55 -32.49
N GLU A 31 9.99 -2.37 -32.96
CA GLU A 31 10.46 -2.18 -34.33
C GLU A 31 11.76 -2.94 -34.60
N PHE A 32 12.70 -2.94 -33.65
CA PHE A 32 13.97 -3.65 -33.76
C PHE A 32 13.91 -5.13 -33.33
N LYS A 33 12.72 -5.64 -32.99
CA LYS A 33 12.49 -7.02 -32.51
C LYS A 33 13.46 -7.42 -31.40
N LEU A 34 13.75 -6.49 -30.50
CA LEU A 34 14.67 -6.71 -29.39
C LEU A 34 13.97 -7.56 -28.30
N PRO A 35 14.69 -8.43 -27.60
CA PRO A 35 14.13 -9.17 -26.48
C PRO A 35 13.64 -8.20 -25.40
N ALA A 36 12.53 -8.57 -24.73
CA ALA A 36 12.05 -7.86 -23.56
C ALA A 36 13.18 -7.73 -22.53
N CYS A 37 13.34 -6.55 -21.95
CA CYS A 37 14.34 -6.31 -20.92
C CYS A 37 14.11 -7.27 -19.74
N LEU A 38 15.12 -8.06 -19.41
CA LEU A 38 15.11 -8.94 -18.22
C LEU A 38 15.22 -8.18 -16.89
N ASN A 39 15.14 -6.85 -16.89
CA ASN A 39 15.26 -6.05 -15.67
C ASN A 39 14.16 -4.99 -15.59
N GLY A 40 13.06 -5.36 -14.93
CA GLY A 40 12.55 -4.50 -13.87
C GLY A 40 11.32 -3.66 -14.13
N ASP A 41 10.31 -4.12 -14.86
CA ASP A 41 8.94 -3.63 -14.63
C ASP A 41 7.99 -4.78 -14.31
N ILE A 42 8.02 -5.08 -13.02
CA ILE A 42 7.16 -6.01 -12.33
C ILE A 42 5.77 -5.38 -12.24
N ASN A 43 5.05 -5.32 -13.36
CA ASN A 43 3.58 -5.35 -13.33
C ASN A 43 3.11 -6.79 -13.00
N LYS A 44 3.68 -7.39 -11.94
CA LYS A 44 2.97 -8.43 -11.21
C LYS A 44 1.81 -7.70 -10.55
N VAL A 45 0.65 -7.74 -11.20
CA VAL A 45 -0.63 -7.62 -10.52
C VAL A 45 -0.58 -8.63 -9.39
N LYS A 46 -0.17 -8.17 -8.20
CA LYS A 46 -0.22 -8.97 -6.98
C LYS A 46 -1.71 -9.18 -6.77
N ASN A 47 -2.20 -10.37 -7.16
CA ASN A 47 -3.43 -10.94 -6.64
C ASN A 47 -3.24 -11.14 -5.12
N ARG A 48 -3.20 -10.03 -4.39
CA ARG A 48 -3.35 -9.96 -2.96
C ARG A 48 -4.79 -10.35 -2.73
N LYS A 49 -5.04 -11.63 -2.46
CA LYS A 49 -6.28 -12.06 -1.81
C LYS A 49 -6.30 -11.41 -0.42
N THR A 50 -6.63 -10.12 -0.34
CA THR A 50 -6.76 -9.34 0.91
C THR A 50 -8.19 -9.39 1.40
N LEU A 51 -8.86 -10.53 1.24
CA LEU A 51 -10.17 -10.70 1.82
C LEU A 51 -9.97 -10.89 3.32
N ALA A 52 -10.71 -10.11 4.09
CA ALA A 52 -10.76 -10.27 5.54
C ALA A 52 -11.39 -11.62 5.85
N THR A 53 -10.69 -12.44 6.65
CA THR A 53 -11.18 -13.77 7.07
C THR A 53 -12.36 -13.66 8.02
N GLN A 54 -12.43 -12.56 8.79
CA GLN A 54 -13.47 -12.32 9.80
C GLN A 54 -13.86 -10.85 9.81
N ARG A 55 -15.11 -10.55 10.16
CA ARG A 55 -15.55 -9.16 10.38
C ARG A 55 -14.90 -8.61 11.64
N MET A 56 -14.39 -7.38 11.55
CA MET A 56 -13.73 -6.66 12.65
C MET A 56 -14.49 -5.35 12.91
N THR A 57 -14.67 -5.01 14.17
CA THR A 57 -15.21 -3.73 14.64
C THR A 57 -14.14 -2.99 15.42
N SER A 58 -14.03 -1.69 15.19
CA SER A 58 -13.14 -0.81 15.95
C SER A 58 -13.84 0.51 16.21
N TYR A 59 -13.86 0.96 17.47
CA TYR A 59 -14.43 2.24 17.85
C TYR A 59 -13.74 2.75 19.13
N ILE A 60 -13.88 4.03 19.41
CA ILE A 60 -13.40 4.65 20.64
C ILE A 60 -14.62 5.06 21.46
N SER A 61 -14.61 4.76 22.75
CA SER A 61 -15.66 5.16 23.69
C SER A 61 -15.05 5.35 25.07
N ASN A 62 -15.49 6.36 25.81
CA ASN A 62 -15.01 6.65 27.17
C ASN A 62 -13.48 6.68 27.29
N ASN A 63 -12.78 7.26 26.30
CA ASN A 63 -11.33 7.31 26.26
C ASN A 63 -10.64 5.91 26.19
N HIS A 64 -11.35 4.89 25.70
CA HIS A 64 -10.84 3.56 25.45
C HIS A 64 -10.98 3.20 23.98
N LEU A 65 -9.96 2.56 23.41
CA LEU A 65 -9.99 1.96 22.08
C LEU A 65 -10.49 0.54 22.19
N PHE A 66 -11.63 0.25 21.56
CA PHE A 66 -12.21 -1.08 21.48
C PHE A 66 -11.95 -1.70 20.12
N ILE A 67 -11.46 -2.94 20.11
CA ILE A 67 -11.30 -3.74 18.90
C ILE A 67 -11.86 -5.14 19.14
N GLY A 68 -12.81 -5.54 18.30
CA GLY A 68 -13.44 -6.86 18.37
C GLY A 68 -13.43 -7.56 17.01
N PHE A 69 -13.38 -8.88 17.05
CA PHE A 69 -13.62 -9.75 15.90
C PHE A 69 -14.92 -10.52 16.12
N GLN A 70 -15.62 -10.87 15.04
CA GLN A 70 -16.90 -11.56 15.10
C GLN A 70 -16.89 -12.83 15.97
N ASN A 71 -15.77 -13.55 16.00
CA ASN A 71 -15.62 -14.81 16.74
C ASN A 71 -14.51 -14.75 17.82
N GLY A 72 -14.10 -13.55 18.24
CA GLY A 72 -12.96 -13.35 19.14
C GLY A 72 -13.31 -12.53 20.37
N GLN A 73 -12.52 -12.70 21.44
CA GLN A 73 -12.61 -11.82 22.61
C GLN A 73 -12.22 -10.40 22.21
N PRO A 74 -13.05 -9.38 22.53
CA PRO A 74 -12.68 -8.01 22.29
C PRO A 74 -11.49 -7.64 23.18
N LYS A 75 -10.67 -6.73 22.68
CA LYS A 75 -9.60 -6.13 23.45
C LYS A 75 -9.80 -4.63 23.53
N GLU A 76 -9.54 -4.09 24.71
CA GLU A 76 -9.63 -2.68 25.00
C GLU A 76 -8.27 -2.14 25.46
N TRP A 77 -8.03 -0.87 25.16
CA TRP A 77 -6.86 -0.12 25.62
C TRP A 77 -7.30 1.25 26.08
N GLU A 78 -6.83 1.67 27.25
CA GLU A 78 -7.01 3.05 27.72
C GLU A 78 -6.16 4.00 26.87
N LEU A 79 -6.79 5.07 26.36
CA LEU A 79 -6.11 6.06 25.54
C LEU A 79 -5.47 7.14 26.42
N PRO A 80 -4.19 7.45 26.22
CA PRO A 80 -3.51 8.51 26.95
C PRO A 80 -3.97 9.87 26.45
N ASP A 81 -3.48 10.94 27.08
CA ASP A 81 -3.65 12.29 26.56
C ASP A 81 -3.14 12.42 25.11
N ARG A 82 -3.82 13.22 24.32
CA ARG A 82 -3.56 13.45 22.89
C ARG A 82 -2.17 14.00 22.62
N ASN A 83 -1.57 14.69 23.61
CA ASN A 83 -0.21 15.21 23.50
C ASN A 83 0.86 14.13 23.67
N ASN A 84 0.54 12.99 24.30
CA ASN A 84 1.50 11.93 24.57
C ASN A 84 1.65 10.98 23.36
N LYS A 85 2.30 11.48 22.31
CA LYS A 85 2.54 10.74 21.06
C LYS A 85 3.25 9.41 21.26
N VAL A 86 4.13 9.29 22.26
CA VAL A 86 4.88 8.07 22.55
C VAL A 86 3.93 6.97 23.02
N ARG A 87 3.06 7.26 23.98
CA ARG A 87 2.08 6.29 24.48
C ARG A 87 1.05 5.93 23.41
N ILE A 88 0.59 6.90 22.61
CA ILE A 88 -0.31 6.65 21.48
C ILE A 88 0.31 5.65 20.50
N ARG A 89 1.60 5.81 20.15
CA ARG A 89 2.31 4.86 19.28
C ARG A 89 2.41 3.47 19.91
N ALA A 90 2.68 3.39 21.21
CA ALA A 90 2.77 2.11 21.92
C ALA A 90 1.43 1.34 21.83
N ILE A 91 0.32 1.99 22.19
CA ILE A 91 -1.02 1.40 22.12
C ILE A 91 -1.38 1.02 20.69
N LEU A 92 -1.10 1.89 19.72
CA LEU A 92 -1.37 1.58 18.32
C LEU A 92 -0.57 0.34 17.86
N ASN A 93 0.70 0.23 18.25
CA ASN A 93 1.53 -0.93 17.92
C ASN A 93 1.01 -2.22 18.59
N GLU A 94 0.55 -2.14 19.83
CA GLU A 94 -0.08 -3.27 20.52
C GLU A 94 -1.39 -3.69 19.85
N ALA A 95 -2.25 -2.72 19.50
CA ALA A 95 -3.50 -2.95 18.78
C ALA A 95 -3.25 -3.58 17.41
N ILE A 96 -2.27 -3.07 16.64
CA ILE A 96 -1.88 -3.66 15.36
C ILE A 96 -1.36 -5.09 15.54
N THR A 97 -0.58 -5.34 16.59
CA THR A 97 -0.04 -6.67 16.88
C THR A 97 -1.17 -7.64 17.23
N PHE A 98 -2.12 -7.24 18.08
CA PHE A 98 -3.33 -8.01 18.39
C PHE A 98 -4.12 -8.35 17.13
N VAL A 99 -4.37 -7.37 16.27
CA VAL A 99 -5.17 -7.51 15.05
C VAL A 99 -4.47 -8.44 14.05
N LYS A 100 -3.15 -8.33 13.90
CA LYS A 100 -2.35 -9.25 13.08
C LYS A 100 -2.35 -10.68 13.61
N ASN A 101 -2.25 -10.86 14.93
CA ASN A 101 -2.29 -12.19 15.55
C ASN A 101 -3.64 -12.88 15.35
N ASN A 102 -4.72 -12.11 15.20
CA ASN A 102 -6.06 -12.59 14.85
C ASN A 102 -6.27 -12.75 13.33
N GLY A 103 -5.22 -12.67 12.51
CA GLY A 103 -5.29 -12.92 11.07
C GLY A 103 -5.95 -11.79 10.27
N ALA A 104 -5.93 -10.56 10.78
CA ALA A 104 -6.54 -9.43 10.09
C ALA A 104 -5.84 -9.07 8.78
N SER A 105 -6.65 -8.60 7.83
CA SER A 105 -6.14 -8.12 6.55
C SER A 105 -5.47 -6.75 6.68
N LEU A 106 -4.69 -6.35 5.66
CA LEU A 106 -4.10 -5.02 5.60
C LEU A 106 -5.14 -3.90 5.70
N GLY A 107 -6.33 -4.10 5.10
CA GLY A 107 -7.43 -3.14 5.18
C GLY A 107 -7.96 -2.97 6.60
N GLN A 108 -8.05 -4.06 7.36
CA GLN A 108 -8.47 -4.02 8.77
C GLN A 108 -7.42 -3.34 9.65
N VAL A 109 -6.13 -3.64 9.45
CA VAL A 109 -5.05 -2.92 10.14
C VAL A 109 -5.12 -1.41 9.88
N ASN A 110 -5.43 -1.01 8.64
CA ASN A 110 -5.60 0.40 8.30
C ASN A 110 -6.86 1.01 8.90
N ALA A 111 -7.95 0.24 9.04
CA ALA A 111 -9.16 0.70 9.72
C ALA A 111 -8.86 1.05 11.18
N VAL A 112 -8.07 0.25 11.89
CA VAL A 112 -7.66 0.56 13.28
C VAL A 112 -6.88 1.87 13.37
N ARG A 113 -5.91 2.07 12.47
CA ARG A 113 -5.17 3.34 12.39
C ARG A 113 -6.11 4.51 12.13
N LYS A 114 -7.07 4.31 11.23
CA LYS A 114 -8.05 5.33 10.86
C LYS A 114 -8.92 5.72 12.04
N THR A 115 -9.41 4.74 12.82
CA THR A 115 -10.20 5.00 14.04
C THR A 115 -9.47 5.92 15.01
N MET A 116 -8.16 5.72 15.21
CA MET A 116 -7.37 6.62 16.07
C MET A 116 -7.24 8.02 15.47
N THR A 117 -6.98 8.13 14.16
CA THR A 117 -6.83 9.44 13.51
C THR A 117 -8.12 10.22 13.39
N ASP A 118 -9.25 9.54 13.20
CA ASP A 118 -10.58 10.17 13.09
C ASP A 118 -10.98 10.83 14.43
N GLU A 119 -10.53 10.28 15.56
CA GLU A 119 -10.73 10.84 16.92
C GLU A 119 -9.65 11.85 17.35
N GLY A 120 -8.78 12.27 16.42
CA GLY A 120 -7.78 13.31 16.65
C GLY A 120 -6.45 12.83 17.25
N TYR A 121 -6.21 11.51 17.34
CA TYR A 121 -4.92 10.96 17.76
C TYR A 121 -3.93 10.91 16.58
N HIS A 122 -3.54 12.09 16.09
CA HIS A 122 -2.65 12.21 14.94
C HIS A 122 -1.19 11.90 15.31
N LEU A 123 -0.63 10.90 14.64
CA LEU A 123 0.79 10.61 14.67
C LEU A 123 1.47 11.35 13.52
N THR A 124 1.83 12.62 13.74
CA THR A 124 2.73 13.31 12.82
C THR A 124 4.12 12.63 12.87
N LYS A 125 4.79 12.56 11.71
CA LYS A 125 6.19 12.12 11.64
C LYS A 125 7.09 13.06 12.43
#